data_AF-A0AB34Q4T8-F1
#
_entry.id   AF-A0AB34Q4T8-F1
#
_cell.length_a   1.000
_cell.length_b   1.000
_cell.length_c   1.000
_cell.angle_alpha   90.00
_cell.angle_beta   90.00
_cell.angle_gamma   90.00
#
_symmetry.space_group_name_H-M   'P 1'
#
loop_
_entity.id
_entity.type
_entity.pdbx_description
1 polymer ?
#
loop_
_entity_poly.entity_id
_entity_poly.type
_entity_poly.pdbx_seq_one_letter_code
_entity_poly.pdbx_strand_id
1 'polypeptide(L)'
;MGVSSANRIEDITMTDSILVEHKLDTIHRQAKRFAARLKLPITVAKDILARSCYRCSAWTDLVNRLKRRTLDKNIQLLASLPSSSEARSFFFEHRRDLARSMSQHLLTNTNLAGMLGHLQEIFAVGSGPILLGDVVPRLNASEWQPANIGPDPWAVVESAVVVNGTCLRLIGTRTYLPRFYDFGSERGVS
;
A
#
# COMPACT_ATOMS: atom_id res chain seq x y z
N MET A 1 41.96 37.66 -1.49
CA MET A 1 40.54 37.29 -1.21
C MET A 1 40.31 35.88 -1.73
N GLY A 2 40.42 34.84 -0.89
CA GLY A 2 40.39 33.44 -1.35
C GLY A 2 39.84 32.44 -0.34
N VAL A 3 39.08 32.88 0.66
CA VAL A 3 38.63 32.02 1.79
C VAL A 3 37.15 31.59 1.67
N SER A 4 36.43 32.02 0.64
CA SER A 4 34.97 31.82 0.57
C SER A 4 34.53 30.48 -0.03
N SER A 5 35.37 29.80 -0.81
CA SER A 5 34.96 28.59 -1.53
C SER A 5 35.18 27.29 -0.75
N ALA A 6 36.20 27.22 0.11
CA ALA A 6 36.49 26.04 0.94
C ALA A 6 35.43 25.84 2.03
N ASN A 7 35.10 26.90 2.81
CA ASN A 7 34.06 26.84 3.84
C ASN A 7 32.68 26.47 3.27
N ARG A 8 32.37 26.92 2.04
CA ARG A 8 31.09 26.61 1.40
C ARG A 8 30.99 25.15 0.95
N ILE A 9 32.09 24.54 0.55
CA ILE A 9 32.15 23.12 0.19
C ILE A 9 32.06 22.26 1.45
N GLU A 10 32.76 22.64 2.53
CA GLU A 10 32.70 21.94 3.81
C GLU A 10 31.28 21.96 4.41
N ASP A 11 30.60 23.12 4.42
CA ASP A 11 29.21 23.24 4.89
C ASP A 11 28.22 22.38 4.09
N ILE A 12 28.37 22.33 2.76
CA ILE A 12 27.53 21.49 1.89
C ILE A 12 27.79 20.00 2.20
N THR A 13 29.05 19.59 2.32
CA THR A 13 29.40 18.19 2.61
C THR A 13 28.95 17.72 3.98
N MET A 14 28.98 18.60 4.99
CA MET A 14 28.55 18.32 6.35
C MET A 14 27.02 18.21 6.45
N THR A 15 26.30 19.12 5.79
CA THR A 15 24.83 19.08 5.69
C THR A 15 24.35 17.81 4.97
N ASP A 16 25.07 17.40 3.91
CA ASP A 16 24.78 16.16 3.16
C ASP A 16 25.00 14.89 3.99
N SER A 17 26.06 14.84 4.80
CA SER A 17 26.36 13.69 5.65
C SER A 17 25.25 13.48 6.70
N ILE A 18 24.82 14.57 7.33
CA ILE A 18 23.73 14.57 8.32
C ILE A 18 22.42 14.08 7.68
N LEU A 19 22.14 14.50 6.43
CA LEU A 19 20.95 14.07 5.70
C LEU A 19 20.95 12.55 5.43
N VAL A 20 22.10 11.99 5.02
CA VAL A 20 22.25 10.54 4.78
C VAL A 20 22.07 9.75 6.08
N GLU A 21 22.66 10.21 7.17
CA GLU A 21 22.51 9.57 8.49
C GLU A 21 21.05 9.60 8.97
N HIS A 22 20.37 10.73 8.82
CA HIS A 22 18.96 10.85 9.19
C HIS A 22 18.06 9.92 8.35
N LYS A 23 18.33 9.79 7.06
CA LYS A 23 17.62 8.83 6.19
C LYS A 23 17.89 7.39 6.62
N LEU A 24 19.14 7.03 6.92
CA LEU A 24 19.49 5.70 7.41
C LEU A 24 18.81 5.37 8.75
N ASP A 25 18.75 6.31 9.68
CA ASP A 25 18.02 6.12 10.95
C ASP A 25 16.52 5.91 10.71
N THR A 26 15.94 6.66 9.77
CA THR A 26 14.54 6.49 9.38
C THR A 26 14.27 5.09 8.82
N ILE A 27 15.12 4.60 7.92
CA ILE A 27 15.01 3.25 7.36
C ILE A 27 15.21 2.18 8.46
N HIS A 28 16.14 2.40 9.40
CA HIS A 28 16.30 1.53 10.55
C HIS A 28 15.04 1.43 11.40
N ARG A 29 14.35 2.55 11.65
CA ARG A 29 13.08 2.57 12.37
C ARG A 29 11.99 1.82 11.61
N GLN A 30 11.93 1.94 10.28
CA GLN A 30 11.01 1.17 9.45
C GLN A 30 11.30 -0.34 9.55
N ALA A 31 12.57 -0.76 9.46
CA ALA A 31 12.95 -2.16 9.63
C ALA A 31 12.60 -2.70 11.02
N LYS A 32 12.76 -1.90 12.08
CA LYS A 32 12.33 -2.27 13.44
C LYS A 32 10.82 -2.48 13.53
N ARG A 33 10.02 -1.58 12.96
CA ARG A 33 8.55 -1.72 12.91
C ARG A 33 8.14 -2.97 12.12
N PHE A 34 8.79 -3.23 10.99
CA PHE A 34 8.56 -4.44 10.20
C PHE A 34 8.88 -5.71 11.01
N ALA A 35 10.06 -5.77 11.63
CA ALA A 35 10.46 -6.90 12.47
C ALA A 35 9.44 -7.16 13.59
N ALA A 36 9.02 -6.12 14.30
CA ALA A 36 8.02 -6.23 15.35
C ALA A 36 6.66 -6.70 14.82
N ARG A 37 6.19 -6.11 13.71
CA ARG A 37 4.85 -6.33 13.18
C ARG A 37 4.63 -7.76 12.68
N LEU A 38 5.65 -8.32 12.05
CA LEU A 38 5.59 -9.67 11.47
C LEU A 38 6.39 -10.70 12.28
N LYS A 39 6.85 -10.32 13.48
CA LYS A 39 7.62 -11.18 14.40
C LYS A 39 8.84 -11.83 13.72
N LEU A 40 9.56 -11.03 12.94
CA LEU A 40 10.74 -11.47 12.20
C LEU A 40 12.02 -11.07 12.94
N PRO A 41 13.13 -11.84 12.79
CA PRO A 41 14.45 -11.35 13.15
C PRO A 41 14.76 -10.04 12.41
N ILE A 42 15.37 -9.06 13.10
CA ILE A 42 15.66 -7.74 12.53
C ILE A 42 16.55 -7.80 11.28
N THR A 43 17.46 -8.79 11.21
CA THR A 43 18.32 -9.03 10.05
C THR A 43 17.52 -9.42 8.82
N VAL A 44 16.52 -10.30 9.00
CA VAL A 44 15.60 -10.73 7.94
C VAL A 44 14.71 -9.56 7.51
N ALA A 45 14.13 -8.82 8.45
CA ALA A 45 13.30 -7.67 8.15
C ALA A 45 14.05 -6.58 7.36
N LYS A 46 15.32 -6.32 7.71
CA LYS A 46 16.19 -5.41 6.96
C LYS A 46 16.37 -5.85 5.51
N ASP A 47 16.69 -7.12 5.30
CA ASP A 47 16.95 -7.63 3.96
C ASP A 47 15.69 -7.64 3.09
N ILE A 48 14.56 -8.09 3.66
CA ILE A 48 13.27 -8.05 2.97
C ILE A 48 12.88 -6.61 2.64
N LEU A 49 12.99 -5.67 3.58
CA LEU A 49 12.66 -4.26 3.34
C LEU A 49 13.49 -3.67 2.20
N ALA A 50 14.79 -3.96 2.19
CA ALA A 50 15.71 -3.49 1.16
C ALA A 50 15.32 -4.02 -0.22
N ARG A 51 15.00 -5.32 -0.30
CA ARG A 51 14.64 -6.00 -1.55
C ARG A 51 13.26 -5.62 -2.06
N SER A 52 12.26 -5.69 -1.19
CA SER A 52 10.86 -5.51 -1.59
C SER A 52 10.48 -4.05 -1.82
N CYS A 53 10.78 -3.17 -0.85
CA CYS A 53 10.29 -1.81 -0.87
C CYS A 53 11.30 -0.85 -1.52
N TYR A 54 12.58 -1.04 -1.20
CA TYR A 54 13.65 -0.18 -1.71
C TYR A 54 14.27 -0.65 -3.02
N ARG A 55 13.84 -1.81 -3.57
CA ARG A 55 14.30 -2.36 -4.86
C ARG A 55 15.83 -2.51 -4.95
N CYS A 56 16.46 -2.82 -3.82
CA CYS A 56 17.89 -3.09 -3.72
C CYS A 56 18.14 -4.60 -3.73
N SER A 57 19.35 -5.05 -4.05
CA SER A 57 19.65 -6.50 -4.02
C SER A 57 19.75 -7.07 -2.60
N ALA A 58 20.18 -6.23 -1.65
CA ALA A 58 20.34 -6.56 -0.24
C ALA A 58 20.38 -5.28 0.62
N TRP A 59 20.38 -5.44 1.95
CA TRP A 59 20.55 -4.32 2.89
C TRP A 59 21.83 -3.50 2.63
N THR A 60 22.95 -4.16 2.31
CA THR A 60 24.23 -3.49 2.04
C THR A 60 24.18 -2.62 0.79
N ASP A 61 23.46 -3.06 -0.26
CA ASP A 61 23.24 -2.27 -1.48
C ASP A 61 22.45 -0.99 -1.16
N LEU A 62 21.37 -1.09 -0.37
CA LEU A 62 20.60 0.08 0.08
C LEU A 62 21.48 1.11 0.82
N VAL A 63 22.28 0.65 1.78
CA VAL A 63 23.21 1.52 2.53
C VAL A 63 24.24 2.17 1.60
N ASN A 64 24.79 1.40 0.65
CA ASN A 64 25.76 1.92 -0.30
C ASN A 64 25.14 2.95 -1.26
N ARG A 65 23.91 2.73 -1.75
CA ARG A 65 23.21 3.71 -2.62
C ARG A 65 22.89 5.01 -1.90
N LEU A 66 22.53 4.94 -0.62
CA LEU A 66 22.35 6.13 0.22
C LEU A 66 23.65 6.93 0.37
N LYS A 67 24.78 6.24 0.56
CA LYS A 67 26.10 6.88 0.68
C LYS A 67 26.66 7.42 -0.64
N ARG A 68 26.40 6.72 -1.75
CA ARG A 68 26.94 7.05 -3.09
C ARG A 68 26.21 8.20 -3.79
N ARG A 69 25.16 8.77 -3.18
CA ARG A 69 24.41 9.93 -3.68
C ARG A 69 23.73 9.74 -5.06
N THR A 70 23.81 8.55 -5.67
CA THR A 70 22.94 8.11 -6.78
C THR A 70 21.57 7.80 -6.21
N LEU A 71 20.85 8.87 -5.88
CA LEU A 71 19.64 8.77 -5.10
C LEU A 71 18.46 8.44 -6.01
N ASP A 72 18.20 7.15 -6.13
CA ASP A 72 16.93 6.63 -6.63
C ASP A 72 15.77 7.33 -5.92
N LYS A 73 14.86 7.94 -6.69
CA LYS A 73 13.71 8.70 -6.20
C LYS A 73 12.85 7.87 -5.23
N ASN A 74 12.72 6.56 -5.47
CA ASN A 74 11.99 5.65 -4.59
C ASN A 74 12.65 5.59 -3.19
N ILE A 75 13.98 5.42 -3.15
CA ILE A 75 14.72 5.39 -1.89
C ILE A 75 14.56 6.71 -1.14
N GLN A 76 14.70 7.83 -1.84
CA GLN A 76 14.57 9.15 -1.22
C GLN A 76 13.20 9.37 -0.59
N LEU A 77 12.12 9.09 -1.33
CA LEU A 77 10.75 9.35 -0.89
C LEU A 77 10.38 8.41 0.26
N LEU A 78 10.63 7.11 0.12
CA LEU A 78 10.33 6.15 1.19
C LEU A 78 11.14 6.43 2.47
N ALA A 79 12.39 6.87 2.36
CA ALA A 79 13.21 7.26 3.52
C ALA A 79 12.81 8.61 4.14
N SER A 80 11.94 9.39 3.49
CA SER A 80 11.40 10.65 4.01
C SER A 80 10.04 10.47 4.72
N LEU A 81 9.51 9.24 4.76
CA LEU A 81 8.31 8.90 5.52
C LEU A 81 8.60 8.80 7.02
N PRO A 82 7.70 9.26 7.90
CA PRO A 82 6.35 9.72 7.58
C PRO A 82 6.22 11.24 7.39
N SER A 83 7.31 12.01 7.50
CA SER A 83 7.25 13.47 7.66
C SER A 83 6.96 14.25 6.38
N SER A 84 7.36 13.74 5.21
CA SER A 84 7.18 14.44 3.93
C SER A 84 5.80 14.16 3.31
N SER A 85 5.07 15.23 2.95
CA SER A 85 3.78 15.13 2.25
C SER A 85 3.91 14.51 0.86
N GLU A 86 4.95 14.90 0.10
CA GLU A 86 5.27 14.30 -1.21
C GLU A 86 5.52 12.79 -1.07
N ALA A 87 6.29 12.40 -0.05
CA ALA A 87 6.55 10.99 0.23
C ALA A 87 5.27 10.22 0.60
N ARG A 88 4.33 10.83 1.32
CA ARG A 88 3.02 10.24 1.62
C ARG A 88 2.22 10.01 0.35
N SER A 89 2.13 11.02 -0.52
CA SER A 89 1.43 10.91 -1.81
C SER A 89 2.02 9.79 -2.66
N PHE A 90 3.35 9.76 -2.79
CA PHE A 90 4.07 8.70 -3.49
C PHE A 90 3.76 7.32 -2.91
N PHE A 91 3.77 7.19 -1.57
CA PHE A 91 3.43 5.94 -0.89
C PHE A 91 2.00 5.49 -1.23
N PHE A 92 1.00 6.36 -1.12
CA PHE A 92 -0.39 5.99 -1.39
C PHE A 92 -0.67 5.64 -2.85
N GLU A 93 0.05 6.27 -3.78
CA GLU A 93 0.02 5.95 -5.20
C GLU A 93 0.60 4.55 -5.47
N HIS A 94 1.74 4.21 -4.83
CA HIS A 94 2.49 2.98 -5.12
C HIS A 94 2.28 1.83 -4.13
N ARG A 95 1.47 2.01 -3.07
CA ARG A 95 1.30 1.04 -1.97
C ARG A 95 0.89 -0.36 -2.41
N ARG A 96 0.12 -0.49 -3.50
CA ARG A 96 -0.30 -1.80 -4.02
C ARG A 96 0.89 -2.58 -4.60
N ASP A 97 1.78 -1.89 -5.31
CA ASP A 97 2.98 -2.52 -5.88
C ASP A 97 4.00 -2.84 -4.79
N LEU A 98 4.13 -1.97 -3.80
CA LEU A 98 4.91 -2.25 -2.59
C LEU A 98 4.36 -3.50 -1.86
N ALA A 99 3.04 -3.64 -1.76
CA ALA A 99 2.41 -4.78 -1.08
C ALA A 99 2.64 -6.09 -1.84
N ARG A 100 2.50 -6.05 -3.17
CA ARG A 100 2.80 -7.20 -4.05
C ARG A 100 4.27 -7.59 -3.95
N SER A 101 5.17 -6.64 -4.08
CA SER A 101 6.61 -6.86 -3.95
C SER A 101 6.95 -7.48 -2.58
N MET A 102 6.42 -6.94 -1.49
CA MET A 102 6.63 -7.48 -0.14
C MET A 102 6.07 -8.90 0.02
N SER A 103 4.92 -9.20 -0.61
CA SER A 103 4.33 -10.56 -0.56
C SER A 103 5.18 -11.61 -1.27
N GLN A 104 6.01 -11.24 -2.25
CA GLN A 104 6.92 -12.17 -2.93
C GLN A 104 8.09 -12.63 -2.02
N HIS A 105 8.33 -11.91 -0.93
CA HIS A 105 9.41 -12.18 0.00
C HIS A 105 8.91 -12.69 1.36
N LEU A 106 7.59 -12.86 1.53
CA LEU A 106 6.96 -13.29 2.78
C LEU A 106 5.90 -14.34 2.51
N LEU A 107 5.98 -15.46 3.24
CA LEU A 107 4.82 -16.33 3.42
C LEU A 107 3.88 -15.64 4.40
N THR A 108 2.86 -14.96 3.87
CA THR A 108 1.91 -14.19 4.66
C THR A 108 0.54 -14.86 4.61
N ASN A 109 -0.13 -14.95 5.76
CA ASN A 109 -1.51 -15.45 5.89
C ASN A 109 -2.54 -14.33 5.71
N THR A 110 -2.15 -13.22 5.10
CA THR A 110 -2.96 -12.02 4.97
C THR A 110 -3.25 -11.69 3.52
N ASN A 111 -4.44 -11.14 3.27
CA ASN A 111 -4.82 -10.67 1.95
C ASN A 111 -4.20 -9.29 1.65
N LEU A 112 -4.47 -8.74 0.46
CA LEU A 112 -3.94 -7.42 0.08
C LEU A 112 -4.31 -6.32 1.09
N ALA A 113 -5.51 -6.36 1.70
CA ALA A 113 -5.91 -5.37 2.69
C ALA A 113 -4.98 -5.39 3.92
N GLY A 114 -4.69 -6.60 4.44
CA GLY A 114 -3.76 -6.74 5.54
C GLY A 114 -2.32 -6.37 5.16
N MET A 115 -1.89 -6.65 3.93
CA MET A 115 -0.57 -6.23 3.44
C MET A 115 -0.44 -4.71 3.37
N LEU A 116 -1.48 -4.01 2.92
CA LEU A 116 -1.53 -2.55 2.92
C LEU A 116 -1.48 -2.01 4.36
N GLY A 117 -2.18 -2.65 5.30
CA GLY A 117 -2.11 -2.31 6.73
C GLY A 117 -0.71 -2.48 7.30
N HIS A 118 0.00 -3.58 6.96
CA HIS A 118 1.40 -3.76 7.37
C HIS A 118 2.29 -2.65 6.82
N LEU A 119 2.16 -2.29 5.55
CA LEU A 119 2.96 -1.21 4.96
C LEU A 119 2.70 0.14 5.63
N GLN A 120 1.44 0.48 5.90
CA GLN A 120 1.07 1.71 6.59
C GLN A 120 1.76 1.80 7.97
N GLU A 121 1.82 0.69 8.70
CA GLU A 121 2.48 0.61 10.00
C GLU A 121 4.02 0.68 9.88
N ILE A 122 4.61 -0.09 8.96
CA ILE A 122 6.06 -0.10 8.70
C ILE A 122 6.56 1.31 8.36
N PHE A 123 5.85 2.02 7.47
CA PHE A 123 6.22 3.35 7.02
C PHE A 123 5.61 4.48 7.87
N ALA A 124 4.80 4.17 8.88
CA ALA A 124 4.12 5.12 9.78
C ALA A 124 3.26 6.18 9.05
N VAL A 125 2.60 5.80 7.95
CA VAL A 125 1.90 6.74 7.03
C VAL A 125 0.42 6.96 7.39
N GLY A 126 0.00 6.52 8.56
CA GLY A 126 -1.36 6.67 9.08
C GLY A 126 -2.04 5.32 9.32
N SER A 127 -2.91 5.27 10.32
CA SER A 127 -3.65 4.09 10.79
C SER A 127 -5.12 4.08 10.37
N GLY A 128 -5.47 4.86 9.34
CA GLY A 128 -6.83 4.89 8.80
C GLY A 128 -7.25 3.50 8.29
N PRO A 129 -8.54 3.14 8.40
CA PRO A 129 -9.01 1.84 7.94
C PRO A 129 -8.71 1.66 6.46
N ILE A 130 -8.22 0.47 6.09
CA ILE A 130 -8.10 0.08 4.68
C ILE A 130 -9.53 -0.08 4.13
N LEU A 131 -9.91 0.79 3.20
CA LEU A 131 -11.24 0.79 2.61
C LEU A 131 -11.31 -0.25 1.49
N LEU A 132 -12.52 -0.73 1.17
CA LEU A 132 -12.70 -1.69 0.08
C LEU A 132 -12.14 -1.17 -1.26
N GLY A 133 -12.29 0.14 -1.52
CA GLY A 133 -11.72 0.80 -2.70
C GLY A 133 -10.18 0.79 -2.76
N ASP A 134 -9.49 0.55 -1.64
CA ASP A 134 -8.03 0.42 -1.59
C ASP A 134 -7.57 -0.96 -2.08
N VAL A 135 -8.42 -1.97 -1.98
CA VAL A 135 -8.08 -3.38 -2.22
C VAL A 135 -8.67 -3.88 -3.54
N VAL A 136 -9.89 -3.45 -3.84
CA VAL A 136 -10.63 -3.89 -5.03
C VAL A 136 -10.16 -3.05 -6.22
N PRO A 137 -9.73 -3.67 -7.34
CA PRO A 137 -9.57 -2.93 -8.58
C PRO A 137 -10.93 -2.29 -8.89
N ARG A 138 -10.97 -0.98 -9.19
CA ARG A 138 -12.21 -0.37 -9.66
C ARG A 138 -12.68 -1.18 -10.86
N LEU A 139 -13.72 -1.96 -10.63
CA LEU A 139 -14.40 -2.69 -11.68
C LEU A 139 -15.12 -1.62 -12.47
N ASN A 140 -14.62 -1.32 -13.67
CA ASN A 140 -15.33 -0.46 -14.60
C ASN A 140 -16.56 -1.22 -15.07
N ALA A 141 -17.62 -1.14 -14.26
CA ALA A 141 -18.92 -1.67 -14.58
C ALA A 141 -19.63 -0.69 -15.52
N SER A 142 -20.35 -1.21 -16.50
CA SER A 142 -21.29 -0.41 -17.26
C SER A 142 -22.39 0.12 -16.34
N GLU A 143 -23.10 1.16 -16.78
CA GLU A 143 -24.35 1.55 -16.12
C GLU A 143 -25.29 0.34 -16.00
N TRP A 144 -26.03 0.32 -14.90
CA TRP A 144 -27.08 -0.68 -14.70
C TRP A 144 -28.22 -0.40 -15.67
N GLN A 145 -28.64 -1.44 -16.39
CA GLN A 145 -29.76 -1.38 -17.33
C GLN A 145 -30.85 -2.38 -16.93
N PRO A 146 -32.13 -2.07 -17.20
CA PRO A 146 -33.22 -3.00 -16.97
C PRO A 146 -33.04 -4.25 -17.85
N ALA A 147 -33.11 -5.44 -17.25
CA ALA A 147 -33.10 -6.70 -17.99
C ALA A 147 -34.47 -7.01 -18.63
N ASN A 148 -35.49 -6.19 -18.35
CA ASN A 148 -36.87 -6.33 -18.83
C ASN A 148 -37.48 -7.71 -18.51
N ILE A 149 -37.12 -8.26 -17.35
CA ILE A 149 -37.66 -9.53 -16.84
C ILE A 149 -38.82 -9.22 -15.90
N GLY A 150 -40.03 -9.62 -16.30
CA GLY A 150 -41.24 -9.44 -15.51
C GLY A 150 -41.93 -8.08 -15.75
N PRO A 151 -42.98 -7.78 -14.95
CA PRO A 151 -43.83 -6.61 -15.17
C PRO A 151 -43.19 -5.28 -14.76
N ASP A 152 -42.19 -5.30 -13.86
CA ASP A 152 -41.37 -4.14 -13.54
C ASP A 152 -40.02 -4.29 -14.26
N PRO A 153 -39.72 -3.45 -15.29
CA PRO A 153 -38.47 -3.49 -16.04
C PRO A 153 -37.22 -3.40 -15.17
N TRP A 154 -37.33 -2.78 -13.99
CA TRP A 154 -36.22 -2.57 -13.04
C TRP A 154 -36.17 -3.59 -11.90
N ALA A 155 -37.07 -4.59 -11.90
CA ALA A 155 -37.04 -5.67 -10.91
C ALA A 155 -35.75 -6.50 -11.04
N VAL A 156 -35.31 -6.73 -12.28
CA VAL A 156 -34.02 -7.33 -12.60
C VAL A 156 -33.22 -6.33 -13.43
N VAL A 157 -32.02 -6.01 -12.96
CA VAL A 157 -31.08 -5.14 -13.64
C VAL A 157 -29.81 -5.90 -13.99
N GLU A 158 -29.16 -5.53 -15.07
CA GLU A 158 -27.88 -6.08 -15.46
C GLU A 158 -26.84 -4.98 -15.66
N SER A 159 -25.58 -5.35 -15.43
CA SER A 159 -24.40 -4.55 -15.73
C SER A 159 -23.31 -5.47 -16.24
N ALA A 160 -22.35 -4.95 -16.99
CA ALA A 160 -21.21 -5.70 -17.48
C ALA A 160 -19.92 -5.15 -16.87
N VAL A 161 -19.00 -6.04 -16.52
CA VAL A 161 -17.67 -5.67 -16.06
C VAL A 161 -16.62 -6.47 -16.83
N VAL A 162 -15.55 -5.80 -17.27
CA VAL A 162 -14.41 -6.47 -17.90
C VAL A 162 -13.32 -6.71 -16.86
N VAL A 163 -12.99 -7.97 -16.62
CA VAL A 163 -11.89 -8.39 -15.72
C VAL A 163 -10.90 -9.19 -16.54
N ASN A 164 -9.66 -8.69 -16.66
CA ASN A 164 -8.58 -9.33 -17.43
C ASN A 164 -8.97 -9.69 -18.88
N GLY A 165 -9.75 -8.81 -19.54
CA GLY A 165 -10.23 -9.04 -20.91
C GLY A 165 -11.48 -9.94 -21.01
N THR A 166 -11.92 -10.54 -19.92
CA THR A 166 -13.16 -11.32 -19.86
C THR A 166 -14.32 -10.43 -19.45
N CYS A 167 -15.38 -10.40 -20.27
CA CYS A 167 -16.63 -9.73 -19.92
C CYS A 167 -17.47 -10.62 -19.00
N LEU A 168 -17.74 -10.14 -17.78
CA LEU A 168 -18.61 -10.77 -16.80
C LEU A 168 -19.91 -9.98 -16.72
N ARG A 169 -21.05 -10.68 -16.80
CA ARG A 169 -22.37 -10.09 -16.58
C ARG A 169 -22.73 -10.15 -15.11
N LEU A 170 -23.05 -9.00 -14.54
CA LEU A 170 -23.57 -8.82 -13.19
C LEU A 170 -25.09 -8.74 -13.27
N ILE A 171 -25.78 -9.48 -12.42
CA ILE A 171 -27.24 -9.44 -12.31
C ILE A 171 -27.59 -8.93 -10.92
N GLY A 172 -28.42 -7.90 -10.86
CA GLY A 172 -29.00 -7.37 -9.63
C GLY A 172 -30.50 -7.59 -9.63
N THR A 173 -31.05 -7.95 -8.48
CA THR A 173 -32.50 -8.03 -8.28
C THR A 173 -32.92 -7.02 -7.24
N ARG A 174 -33.87 -6.16 -7.56
CA ARG A 174 -34.43 -5.21 -6.61
C ARG A 174 -35.39 -5.93 -5.68
N THR A 175 -34.91 -6.30 -4.49
CA THR A 175 -35.78 -6.83 -3.43
C THR A 175 -36.42 -5.69 -2.65
N TYR A 176 -37.74 -5.62 -2.69
CA TYR A 176 -38.50 -4.80 -1.75
C TYR A 176 -38.50 -5.51 -0.39
N LEU A 177 -37.75 -4.97 0.58
CA LEU A 177 -37.90 -5.31 2.00
C LEU A 177 -38.75 -4.22 2.66
N PRO A 178 -40.07 -4.42 2.84
CA PRO A 178 -40.82 -3.55 3.72
C PRO A 178 -40.25 -3.69 5.14
N ARG A 179 -40.16 -2.56 5.85
CA ARG A 179 -39.61 -2.43 7.21
C ARG A 179 -40.29 -3.30 8.30
N PHE A 180 -41.19 -4.23 7.93
CA PHE A 180 -42.03 -5.02 8.82
C PHE A 180 -42.07 -6.52 8.48
N TYR A 181 -41.09 -7.06 7.74
CA TYR A 181 -40.97 -8.52 7.64
C TYR A 181 -40.48 -9.08 8.98
N ASP A 182 -41.43 -9.58 9.78
CA ASP A 182 -41.16 -10.52 10.86
C ASP A 182 -40.85 -11.87 10.21
N PHE A 183 -39.61 -12.33 10.30
CA PHE A 183 -39.20 -13.62 9.76
C PHE A 183 -39.72 -14.81 10.59
N GLY A 184 -40.47 -14.53 11.67
CA GLY A 184 -40.86 -15.53 12.66
C GLY A 184 -39.63 -16.09 13.38
N SER A 185 -39.84 -16.82 14.46
CA SER A 185 -38.77 -17.67 15.00
C SER A 185 -38.47 -18.78 14.00
N GLU A 186 -37.18 -19.00 13.72
CA GLU A 186 -36.71 -20.20 13.02
C GLU A 186 -37.45 -21.40 13.60
N ARG A 187 -38.15 -22.17 12.77
CA ARG A 187 -38.68 -23.47 13.18
C ARG A 187 -37.47 -24.38 13.43
N GLY A 188 -36.95 -24.27 14.64
CA GLY A 188 -36.05 -25.22 15.25
C GLY A 188 -36.71 -26.59 15.21
N VAL A 189 -35.89 -27.55 14.82
CA VAL A 189 -36.13 -28.98 14.87
C VAL A 189 -36.87 -29.39 16.14
N SER A 190 -38.04 -30.01 15.95
CA SER A 190 -38.57 -31.07 16.80
C SER A 190 -39.54 -31.92 15.99
#